data_AF-A0A443LBU3-F1
#
_entry.id   AF-A0A443LBU3-F1
#
_cell.length_a   1.000
_cell.length_b   1.000
_cell.length_c   1.000
_cell.angle_alpha   90.00
_cell.angle_beta   90.00
_cell.angle_gamma   90.00
#
_symmetry.space_group_name_H-M   'P 1'
#
loop_
_entity.id
_entity.type
_entity.pdbx_description
1 polymer ?
#
loop_
_entity_poly.entity_id
_entity_poly.type
_entity_poly.pdbx_seq_one_letter_code
_entity_poly.pdbx_strand_id
1 'polypeptide(L)'
;MSMEINRKSVLFSAAGGSLDFVAGDGEVLASVPVPAGRTCAAEYLDLVPEGVSIEVGAGVTVLQPRLSVGIQPYGGGSHDSGANPDFQPTLASRMEREMRLTMARMQAATARVEARERALAQVERMPKAPVEREPEVIEAPEATAQAGE
;
A
#
# COMPACT_ATOMS: atom_id res chain seq x y z
N MET A 1 6.69 -27.09 36.88
CA MET A 1 6.27 -27.42 35.50
C MET A 1 7.55 -27.56 34.71
N SER A 2 7.94 -28.78 34.35
CA SER A 2 9.07 -28.99 33.43
C SER A 2 8.64 -28.45 32.06
N MET A 3 9.48 -27.61 31.48
CA MET A 3 9.23 -27.03 30.16
C MET A 3 9.78 -27.99 29.10
N GLU A 4 8.90 -28.61 28.32
CA GLU A 4 9.30 -29.60 27.30
C GLU A 4 10.02 -28.91 26.13
N ILE A 5 11.33 -29.15 25.98
CA ILE A 5 12.18 -28.53 24.95
C ILE A 5 11.94 -29.21 23.60
N ASN A 6 11.63 -28.41 22.57
CA ASN A 6 11.44 -28.90 21.20
C ASN A 6 12.51 -28.36 20.24
N ARG A 7 12.57 -28.89 19.00
CA ARG A 7 13.55 -28.47 17.98
C ARG A 7 13.48 -26.99 17.58
N LYS A 8 12.38 -26.31 17.86
CA LYS A 8 12.21 -24.87 17.59
C LYS A 8 12.61 -23.99 18.78
N SER A 9 12.94 -24.61 19.90
CA SER A 9 13.31 -23.91 21.13
C SER A 9 14.66 -23.21 20.95
N VAL A 10 14.77 -22.04 21.53
CA VAL A 10 15.99 -21.23 21.51
C VAL A 10 16.46 -21.09 22.95
N LEU A 11 17.71 -21.41 23.17
CA LEU A 11 18.39 -21.29 24.46
C LEU A 11 19.03 -19.90 24.52
N PHE A 12 18.77 -19.18 25.60
CA PHE A 12 19.39 -17.91 25.90
C PHE A 12 20.15 -17.98 27.21
N SER A 13 21.40 -17.54 27.20
CA SER A 13 22.20 -17.40 28.41
C SER A 13 23.03 -16.14 28.37
N ALA A 14 23.15 -15.44 29.50
CA ALA A 14 23.98 -14.23 29.60
C ALA A 14 25.46 -14.56 29.83
N ALA A 15 25.76 -15.61 30.60
CA ALA A 15 27.11 -15.98 31.03
C ALA A 15 27.50 -17.41 30.64
N GLY A 16 26.63 -18.12 29.93
CA GLY A 16 26.69 -19.57 29.77
C GLY A 16 25.89 -20.28 30.88
N GLY A 17 25.63 -21.56 30.67
CA GLY A 17 24.92 -22.40 31.62
C GLY A 17 25.03 -23.87 31.25
N SER A 18 24.13 -24.71 31.76
CA SER A 18 24.12 -26.15 31.47
C SER A 18 22.76 -26.68 31.07
N LEU A 19 22.78 -27.77 30.30
CA LEU A 19 21.64 -28.64 30.05
C LEU A 19 21.95 -30.01 30.63
N ASP A 20 20.98 -30.57 31.33
CA ASP A 20 21.12 -31.87 31.97
C ASP A 20 20.30 -32.91 31.20
N PHE A 21 20.93 -34.03 30.88
CA PHE A 21 20.30 -35.17 30.24
C PHE A 21 19.80 -36.10 31.33
N VAL A 22 18.48 -36.19 31.47
CA VAL A 22 17.83 -36.90 32.58
C VAL A 22 17.19 -38.17 32.04
N ALA A 23 17.53 -39.31 32.63
CA ALA A 23 16.90 -40.59 32.34
C ALA A 23 15.46 -40.65 32.87
N GLY A 24 14.68 -41.61 32.40
CA GLY A 24 13.27 -41.76 32.81
C GLY A 24 13.05 -42.02 34.31
N ASP A 25 14.09 -42.40 35.04
CA ASP A 25 14.12 -42.58 36.50
C ASP A 25 14.48 -41.30 37.27
N GLY A 26 14.84 -40.22 36.58
CA GLY A 26 15.26 -38.95 37.16
C GLY A 26 16.75 -38.83 37.43
N GLU A 27 17.58 -39.81 37.03
CA GLU A 27 19.03 -39.71 37.16
C GLU A 27 19.62 -38.81 36.06
N VAL A 28 20.53 -37.90 36.45
CA VAL A 28 21.27 -37.06 35.50
C VAL A 28 22.42 -37.87 34.93
N LEU A 29 22.31 -38.25 33.64
CA LEU A 29 23.33 -39.01 32.93
C LEU A 29 24.51 -38.15 32.49
N ALA A 30 24.23 -36.94 32.04
CA ALA A 30 25.25 -36.02 31.53
C ALA A 30 24.81 -34.57 31.70
N SER A 31 25.77 -33.67 31.86
CA SER A 31 25.55 -32.22 31.85
C SER A 31 26.40 -31.59 30.76
N VAL A 32 25.77 -30.86 29.84
CA VAL A 32 26.44 -30.25 28.69
C VAL A 32 26.43 -28.73 28.84
N PRO A 33 27.59 -28.06 28.71
CA PRO A 33 27.65 -26.62 28.80
C PRO A 33 27.02 -25.96 27.56
N VAL A 34 26.20 -24.94 27.80
CA VAL A 34 25.65 -24.06 26.76
C VAL A 34 26.43 -22.74 26.78
N PRO A 35 26.93 -22.26 25.64
CA PRO A 35 27.66 -21.01 25.58
C PRO A 35 26.74 -19.81 25.87
N ALA A 36 27.34 -18.68 26.24
CA ALA A 36 26.63 -17.41 26.33
C ALA A 36 26.09 -16.97 24.96
N GLY A 37 24.95 -16.28 24.97
CA GLY A 37 24.28 -15.78 23.79
C GLY A 37 23.03 -16.58 23.46
N ARG A 38 22.76 -16.67 22.15
CA ARG A 38 21.58 -17.32 21.58
C ARG A 38 22.00 -18.60 20.85
N THR A 39 21.47 -19.73 21.27
CA THR A 39 21.81 -21.04 20.70
C THR A 39 20.54 -21.81 20.35
N CYS A 40 20.58 -22.60 19.27
CA CYS A 40 19.44 -23.44 18.89
C CYS A 40 19.39 -24.70 19.75
N ALA A 41 18.20 -25.08 20.25
CA ALA A 41 18.05 -26.33 21.01
C ALA A 41 18.18 -27.58 20.13
N ALA A 42 18.00 -27.46 18.81
CA ALA A 42 18.07 -28.59 17.88
C ALA A 42 19.41 -29.34 17.96
N GLU A 43 20.52 -28.60 18.10
CA GLU A 43 21.88 -29.17 18.17
C GLU A 43 22.04 -30.09 19.39
N TYR A 44 21.41 -29.75 20.51
CA TYR A 44 21.46 -30.56 21.73
C TYR A 44 20.49 -31.73 21.67
N LEU A 45 19.32 -31.54 21.05
CA LEU A 45 18.31 -32.60 20.89
C LEU A 45 18.80 -33.74 20.00
N ASP A 46 19.65 -33.45 19.00
CA ASP A 46 20.24 -34.49 18.15
C ASP A 46 21.29 -35.35 18.91
N LEU A 47 21.75 -34.90 20.08
CA LEU A 47 22.67 -35.64 20.96
C LEU A 47 21.96 -36.46 22.04
N VAL A 48 20.62 -36.37 22.15
CA VAL A 48 19.84 -37.05 23.19
C VAL A 48 19.70 -38.54 22.85
N PRO A 49 20.16 -39.46 23.73
CA PRO A 49 19.89 -40.88 23.58
C PRO A 49 18.40 -41.21 23.72
N GLU A 50 17.98 -42.34 23.16
CA GLU A 50 16.58 -42.77 23.26
C GLU A 50 16.15 -42.98 24.73
N GLY A 51 14.99 -42.46 25.11
CA GLY A 51 14.46 -42.56 26.48
C GLY A 51 15.01 -41.54 27.49
N VAL A 52 15.82 -40.58 27.03
CA VAL A 52 16.37 -39.49 27.85
C VAL A 52 15.67 -38.17 27.51
N SER A 53 15.45 -37.32 28.51
CA SER A 53 14.91 -35.97 28.33
C SER A 53 15.98 -34.92 28.64
N ILE A 54 15.82 -33.71 28.09
CA ILE A 54 16.68 -32.58 28.45
C ILE A 54 15.96 -31.71 29.46
N GLU A 55 16.63 -31.44 30.58
CA GLU A 55 16.23 -30.45 31.57
C GLU A 55 17.16 -29.24 31.55
N VAL A 56 16.59 -28.09 31.88
CA VAL A 56 17.29 -26.81 31.86
C VAL A 56 17.99 -26.62 33.20
N GLY A 57 19.32 -26.62 33.18
CA GLY A 57 20.14 -26.32 34.33
C GLY A 57 20.22 -24.83 34.64
N ALA A 58 21.14 -24.46 35.55
CA ALA A 58 21.32 -23.09 35.96
C ALA A 58 21.86 -22.20 34.81
N GLY A 59 21.38 -20.96 34.74
CA GLY A 59 21.93 -19.94 33.83
C GLY A 59 21.44 -20.01 32.38
N VAL A 60 20.53 -20.93 32.04
CA VAL A 60 19.90 -21.02 30.72
C VAL A 60 18.41 -20.73 30.83
N THR A 61 17.90 -19.91 29.91
CA THR A 61 16.46 -19.68 29.73
C THR A 61 16.05 -20.24 28.37
N VAL A 62 14.97 -21.00 28.35
CA VAL A 62 14.41 -21.54 27.10
C VAL A 62 13.28 -20.66 26.64
N LEU A 63 13.33 -20.27 25.37
CA LEU A 63 12.23 -19.59 24.68
C LEU A 63 11.67 -20.50 23.58
N GLN A 64 10.35 -20.62 23.54
CA GLN A 64 9.62 -21.36 22.50
C GLN A 64 8.87 -20.38 21.61
N PRO A 65 9.54 -19.78 20.62
CA PRO A 65 8.87 -18.87 19.72
C PRO A 65 7.83 -19.63 18.89
N ARG A 66 6.60 -19.10 18.83
CA ARG A 66 5.56 -19.60 17.91
C ARG A 66 5.96 -19.42 16.44
N LEU A 67 6.76 -18.39 16.16
CA LEU A 67 7.24 -18.01 14.83
C LEU A 67 8.72 -17.60 14.92
N SER A 68 9.52 -17.95 13.91
CA SER A 68 10.95 -17.60 13.83
C SER A 68 11.22 -16.10 13.69
N VAL A 69 10.18 -15.31 13.41
CA VAL A 69 10.24 -13.86 13.22
C VAL A 69 9.49 -13.20 14.37
N GLY A 70 10.14 -12.25 15.04
CA GLY A 70 9.48 -11.38 16.00
C GLY A 70 8.52 -10.45 15.25
N ILE A 71 7.23 -10.71 15.36
CA ILE A 71 6.21 -9.77 14.88
C ILE A 71 6.12 -8.67 15.93
N GLN A 72 6.74 -7.52 15.65
CA GLN A 72 6.53 -6.34 16.46
C GLN A 72 5.07 -5.89 16.23
N PRO A 73 4.23 -5.83 17.28
CA PRO A 73 2.90 -5.29 17.13
C PRO A 73 3.04 -3.83 16.73
N TYR A 74 2.56 -3.48 15.54
CA TYR A 74 2.54 -2.10 15.10
C TYR A 74 1.59 -1.31 16.02
N GLY A 75 2.02 -0.12 16.46
CA GLY A 75 1.23 0.72 17.36
C GLY A 75 -0.11 1.16 16.74
N GLY A 76 -1.04 1.63 17.57
CA GLY A 76 -2.31 2.20 17.09
C GLY A 76 -2.05 3.31 16.07
N GLY A 77 -2.69 3.22 14.91
CA GLY A 77 -2.56 4.17 13.80
C GLY A 77 -1.43 3.87 12.80
N SER A 78 -0.68 2.79 13.00
CA SER A 78 0.33 2.32 12.03
C SER A 78 -0.24 2.01 10.64
N HIS A 79 -1.53 1.67 10.57
CA HIS A 79 -2.23 1.37 9.33
C HIS A 79 -3.09 2.53 8.81
N ASP A 80 -2.97 3.73 9.38
CA ASP A 80 -3.86 4.85 9.03
C ASP A 80 -3.37 5.67 7.83
N SER A 81 -2.07 5.61 7.51
CA SER A 81 -1.49 6.37 6.41
C SER A 81 -1.19 5.48 5.20
N GLY A 82 -1.53 5.96 4.00
CA GLY A 82 -1.20 5.33 2.73
C GLY A 82 0.30 5.32 2.38
N ALA A 83 1.16 5.83 3.28
CA ALA A 83 2.61 5.70 3.18
C ALA A 83 3.12 4.37 3.75
N ASN A 84 2.27 3.58 4.43
CA ASN A 84 2.61 2.24 4.89
C ASN A 84 2.34 1.22 3.76
N PRO A 85 3.33 0.40 3.33
CA PRO A 85 3.10 -0.68 2.37
C PRO A 85 2.04 -1.70 2.83
N ASP A 86 1.80 -1.81 4.14
CA ASP A 86 0.78 -2.69 4.74
C ASP A 86 -0.58 -1.99 4.94
N PHE A 87 -0.81 -0.84 4.30
CA PHE A 87 -2.09 -0.12 4.40
C PHE A 87 -3.25 -0.95 3.81
N GLN A 88 -4.21 -1.31 4.65
CA GLN A 88 -5.46 -1.91 4.22
C GLN A 88 -6.55 -0.83 4.13
N PRO A 89 -7.05 -0.49 2.92
CA PRO A 89 -8.07 0.53 2.77
C PRO A 89 -9.35 0.13 3.51
N THR A 90 -9.69 0.90 4.55
CA THR A 90 -10.95 0.75 5.29
C THR A 90 -12.13 1.29 4.47
N LEU A 91 -13.36 0.99 4.91
CA LEU A 91 -14.58 1.49 4.28
C LEU A 91 -14.60 3.02 4.14
N ALA A 92 -14.09 3.74 5.16
CA ALA A 92 -13.97 5.19 5.14
C ALA A 92 -13.03 5.68 4.01
N SER A 93 -11.89 5.00 3.83
CA SER A 93 -10.93 5.33 2.77
C SER A 93 -11.50 5.08 1.37
N ARG A 94 -12.36 4.06 1.22
CA ARG A 94 -13.06 3.78 -0.04
C ARG A 94 -14.09 4.88 -0.34
N MET A 95 -14.89 5.27 0.65
CA MET A 95 -15.87 6.36 0.51
C MET A 95 -15.21 7.70 0.17
N GLU A 96 -14.09 8.03 0.80
CA GLU A 96 -13.34 9.26 0.49
C GLU A 96 -12.84 9.29 -0.97
N ARG A 97 -12.35 8.15 -1.49
CA ARG A 97 -11.93 8.04 -2.89
C ARG A 97 -13.10 8.17 -3.86
N GLU A 98 -14.24 7.57 -3.55
CA GLU A 98 -15.45 7.71 -4.34
C GLU A 98 -15.94 9.16 -4.36
N MET A 99 -15.95 9.85 -3.22
CA MET A 99 -16.30 11.27 -3.14
C MET A 99 -15.34 12.17 -3.92
N ARG A 100 -14.02 11.90 -3.88
CA ARG A 100 -13.07 12.65 -4.72
C ARG A 100 -13.35 12.46 -6.20
N LEU A 101 -13.65 11.24 -6.63
CA LEU A 101 -13.98 10.93 -8.02
C LEU A 101 -15.27 11.63 -8.47
N THR A 102 -16.31 11.66 -7.64
CA THR A 102 -17.57 12.34 -7.99
C THR A 102 -17.37 13.84 -8.08
N MET A 103 -16.64 14.46 -7.14
CA MET A 103 -16.31 15.89 -7.22
C MET A 103 -15.52 16.26 -8.47
N ALA A 104 -14.51 15.47 -8.83
CA ALA A 104 -13.73 15.70 -10.04
C ALA A 104 -14.60 15.62 -11.31
N ARG A 105 -15.55 14.68 -11.36
CA ARG A 105 -16.50 14.57 -12.47
C ARG A 105 -17.43 15.78 -12.55
N MET A 106 -17.93 16.27 -11.40
CA MET A 106 -18.77 17.47 -11.36
C MET A 106 -18.01 18.70 -11.85
N GLN A 107 -16.78 18.92 -11.39
CA GLN A 107 -15.94 20.04 -11.84
C GLN A 107 -15.63 19.97 -13.34
N ALA A 108 -15.39 18.78 -13.88
CA ALA A 108 -15.18 18.61 -15.32
C ALA A 108 -16.46 18.91 -16.13
N ALA A 109 -17.63 18.57 -15.59
CA ALA A 109 -18.91 18.87 -16.22
C ALA A 109 -19.20 20.38 -16.22
N THR A 110 -18.99 21.07 -15.10
CA THR A 110 -19.18 22.53 -15.01
C THR A 110 -18.23 23.27 -15.93
N ALA A 111 -16.94 22.89 -15.96
CA ALA A 111 -15.96 23.49 -16.86
C ALA A 111 -16.36 23.38 -18.34
N ARG A 112 -16.98 22.26 -18.74
CA ARG A 112 -17.50 22.07 -20.12
C ARG A 112 -18.69 22.97 -20.42
N VAL A 113 -19.61 23.15 -19.46
CA VAL A 113 -20.77 24.02 -19.63
C VAL A 113 -20.33 25.48 -19.74
N GLU A 114 -19.47 25.95 -18.83
CA GLU A 114 -18.93 27.31 -18.88
C GLU A 114 -18.18 27.60 -20.19
N ALA A 115 -17.41 26.63 -20.70
CA ALA A 115 -16.72 26.78 -21.98
C ALA A 115 -17.70 26.95 -23.16
N ARG A 116 -18.82 26.21 -23.15
CA ARG A 116 -19.89 26.35 -24.15
C ARG A 116 -20.60 27.69 -24.03
N GLU A 117 -20.90 28.15 -22.82
CA GLU A 117 -21.52 29.46 -22.59
C GLU A 117 -20.64 30.60 -23.10
N ARG A 118 -19.33 30.56 -22.83
CA ARG A 118 -18.39 31.57 -23.36
C ARG A 118 -18.33 31.55 -24.89
N ALA A 119 -18.36 30.36 -25.51
CA ALA A 119 -18.37 30.24 -26.96
C ALA A 119 -19.64 30.82 -27.59
N LEU A 120 -20.81 30.57 -26.99
CA LEU A 120 -22.09 31.14 -27.46
C LEU A 120 -22.12 32.66 -27.29
N ALA A 121 -21.64 33.19 -26.16
CA ALA A 121 -21.55 34.63 -25.93
C ALA A 121 -20.62 35.35 -26.92
N GLN A 122 -19.61 34.66 -27.47
CA GLN A 122 -18.76 35.21 -28.54
C GLN A 122 -19.50 35.27 -29.88
N VAL A 123 -20.34 34.28 -30.19
CA VAL A 123 -21.12 34.24 -31.43
C VAL A 123 -22.21 35.32 -31.46
N GLU A 124 -22.84 35.63 -30.33
CA GLU A 124 -23.87 36.68 -30.24
C GLU A 124 -23.31 38.10 -30.42
N ARG A 125 -22.00 38.30 -30.25
CA ARG A 125 -21.31 39.59 -30.44
C ARG A 125 -20.74 39.79 -31.84
N MET A 126 -21.15 39.02 -32.86
CA MET A 126 -20.78 39.37 -34.23
C MET A 126 -21.52 40.65 -34.65
N PRO A 127 -20.80 41.75 -35.00
CA PRO A 127 -21.43 42.95 -35.51
C PRO A 127 -22.11 42.63 -36.85
N LYS A 128 -23.39 43.01 -37.00
CA LYS A 128 -24.09 42.95 -38.29
C LYS A 128 -23.23 43.70 -39.32
N ALA A 129 -22.85 42.99 -40.38
CA ALA A 129 -22.12 43.58 -41.50
C ALA A 129 -22.90 44.78 -42.07
N PRO A 130 -22.21 45.86 -42.49
CA PRO A 130 -22.88 47.01 -43.09
C PRO A 130 -23.59 46.57 -44.36
N VAL A 131 -24.87 46.94 -44.46
CA VAL A 131 -25.76 46.65 -45.58
C VAL A 131 -25.13 47.18 -46.88
N GLU A 132 -24.92 46.30 -47.86
CA GLU A 132 -24.52 46.68 -49.22
C GLU A 132 -25.59 47.59 -49.82
N ARG A 133 -25.17 48.77 -50.32
CA ARG A 133 -26.06 49.72 -51.01
C ARG A 133 -26.58 49.09 -52.30
N GLU A 134 -27.86 49.35 -52.59
CA GLU A 134 -28.55 49.00 -53.83
C GLU A 134 -27.73 49.45 -55.06
N PRO A 135 -27.66 48.64 -56.14
CA PRO A 135 -26.95 49.04 -57.35
C PRO A 135 -27.69 50.17 -58.07
N GLU A 136 -26.99 51.29 -58.29
CA GLU A 136 -27.46 52.40 -59.12
C GLU A 136 -27.69 51.95 -60.57
N VAL A 137 -28.88 52.26 -61.08
CA VAL A 137 -29.29 52.09 -62.47
C VAL A 137 -28.44 53.00 -63.36
N ILE A 138 -27.68 52.41 -64.27
CA ILE A 138 -26.99 53.16 -65.33
C ILE A 138 -27.99 53.33 -66.48
N GLU A 139 -28.57 54.53 -66.58
CA GLU A 139 -29.27 54.97 -67.80
C GLU A 139 -28.25 55.11 -68.94
N ALA A 140 -28.38 54.28 -69.96
CA ALA A 140 -27.62 54.41 -71.20
C ALA A 140 -28.22 55.54 -72.06
N PRO A 141 -27.41 56.52 -72.51
CA PRO A 141 -27.90 57.60 -73.35
C PRO A 141 -28.15 57.14 -74.79
N GLU A 142 -29.24 57.66 -75.38
CA GLU A 142 -29.54 57.58 -76.81
C GLU A 142 -28.39 58.14 -77.66
N ALA A 143 -27.99 57.39 -78.70
CA ALA A 143 -27.26 57.93 -79.83
C ALA A 143 -27.71 57.22 -81.13
N THR A 144 -28.25 58.04 -82.01
CA THR A 144 -28.77 57.81 -83.36
C THR A 144 -27.68 57.49 -84.40
N ALA A 145 -28.03 56.68 -85.43
CA ALA A 145 -27.63 56.77 -86.86
C ALA A 145 -27.84 55.38 -87.53
N GLN A 146 -28.86 55.17 -88.38
CA GLN A 146 -28.94 55.41 -89.85
C GLN A 146 -28.35 54.31 -90.76
N ALA A 147 -29.03 54.15 -91.92
CA ALA A 147 -28.72 53.40 -93.17
C ALA A 147 -29.05 51.89 -93.13
N GLY A 148 -30.02 51.39 -93.93
CA GLY A 148 -30.02 51.22 -95.40
C GLY A 148 -29.76 49.72 -95.65
N GLU A 149 -30.55 48.89 -96.32
CA GLU A 149 -31.36 48.95 -97.56
C GLU A 149 -32.47 47.88 -97.47
#